data_AF-A0A382PHN9-F1
#
_entry.id   AF-A0A382PHN9-F1
#
_cell.length_a   1.000
_cell.length_b   1.000
_cell.length_c   1.000
_cell.angle_alpha   90.00
_cell.angle_beta   90.00
_cell.angle_gamma   90.00
#
_symmetry.space_group_name_H-M   'P 1'
#
loop_
_entity.id
_entity.type
_entity.pdbx_description
1 polymer ?
#
loop_
_entity_poly.entity_id
_entity_poly.type
_entity_poly.pdbx_seq_one_letter_code
_entity_poly.pdbx_strand_id
1 'polypeptide(L)'
;MANIFPQTLPAAVRRDKKRKAECKVFDALKKSLDNNFHVFYSTWWFNLKGKQQDGEADFIVAHKDLGIIFIEVKGGAVRRDDQGNWYSGRNEIKDPINQAMVSKKVIHKAFQKRYEWHHGSRSKPYIYLGHFAFLPETSRPQKTYLGLYNIEQFGFLDDMQNIAKK
;
A
#
# COMPACT_ATOMS: atom_id res chain seq x y z
N MET A 1 16.23 -1.44 -12.15
CA MET A 1 14.95 -0.78 -11.83
C MET A 1 13.91 -1.87 -11.60
N ALA A 2 12.99 -1.67 -10.67
CA ALA A 2 11.93 -2.64 -10.38
C ALA A 2 11.02 -2.95 -11.56
N ASN A 3 10.46 -4.16 -11.53
CA ASN A 3 9.41 -4.60 -12.45
C ASN A 3 8.09 -3.96 -12.02
N ILE A 4 7.85 -2.71 -12.42
CA ILE A 4 6.66 -1.94 -12.07
C ILE A 4 5.59 -2.00 -13.16
N PHE A 5 4.34 -2.17 -12.73
CA PHE A 5 3.16 -2.30 -13.58
C PHE A 5 2.11 -1.24 -13.20
N PRO A 6 1.70 -0.37 -14.14
CA PRO A 6 2.23 -0.22 -15.49
C PRO A 6 3.67 0.33 -15.47
N GLN A 7 4.45 0.13 -16.54
CA GLN A 7 5.81 0.67 -16.61
C GLN A 7 5.85 2.21 -16.54
N THR A 8 4.80 2.86 -17.06
CA THR A 8 4.65 4.32 -17.02
C THR A 8 3.20 4.64 -16.66
N LEU A 9 3.01 5.57 -15.72
CA LEU A 9 1.68 6.06 -15.38
C LEU A 9 1.03 6.80 -16.56
N PRO A 10 -0.24 6.53 -16.88
CA PRO A 10 -0.98 7.27 -17.89
C PRO A 10 -1.00 8.77 -17.60
N ALA A 11 -0.99 9.60 -18.65
CA ALA A 11 -1.00 11.05 -18.50
C ALA A 11 -2.23 11.58 -17.73
N ALA A 12 -3.37 10.88 -17.83
CA ALA A 12 -4.57 11.20 -17.05
C ALA A 12 -4.33 11.06 -15.54
N VAL A 13 -3.67 9.99 -15.10
CA VAL A 13 -3.30 9.78 -13.68
C VAL A 13 -2.35 10.89 -13.21
N ARG A 14 -1.33 11.21 -14.01
CA ARG A 14 -0.36 12.27 -13.66
C ARG A 14 -0.98 13.66 -13.56
N ARG A 15 -2.03 13.94 -14.33
CA ARG A 15 -2.75 15.23 -14.30
C ARG A 15 -3.79 15.32 -13.18
N ASP A 16 -4.22 14.19 -12.61
CA ASP A 16 -5.17 14.19 -11.51
C ASP A 16 -4.48 14.64 -10.21
N LYS A 17 -4.88 15.82 -9.73
CA LYS A 17 -4.37 16.39 -8.47
C LYS A 17 -4.59 15.46 -7.27
N LYS A 18 -5.64 14.63 -7.28
CA LYS A 18 -5.92 13.68 -6.19
C LYS A 18 -4.92 12.52 -6.14
N ARG A 19 -4.32 12.16 -7.27
CA ARG A 19 -3.33 11.07 -7.40
C ARG A 19 -1.89 11.56 -7.29
N LYS A 20 -1.65 12.83 -6.96
CA LYS A 20 -0.30 13.44 -6.87
C LYS A 20 0.61 12.71 -5.87
N ALA A 21 0.07 12.33 -4.71
CA ALA A 21 0.83 11.62 -3.67
C ALA A 21 1.24 10.22 -4.15
N GLU A 22 0.31 9.48 -4.78
CA GLU A 22 0.60 8.18 -5.39
C GLU A 22 1.63 8.29 -6.50
N CYS A 23 1.56 9.31 -7.36
CA CYS A 23 2.55 9.54 -8.42
C CYS A 23 3.96 9.71 -7.84
N LYS A 24 4.10 10.45 -6.73
CA LYS A 24 5.39 10.62 -6.03
C LYS A 24 5.93 9.27 -5.53
N VAL A 25 5.09 8.47 -4.88
CA VAL A 25 5.46 7.14 -4.36
C VAL A 25 5.81 6.20 -5.51
N PHE A 26 5.04 6.20 -6.60
CA PHE A 26 5.32 5.44 -7.81
C PHE A 26 6.71 5.76 -8.36
N ASP A 27 7.00 7.04 -8.57
CA ASP A 27 8.28 7.48 -9.14
C ASP A 27 9.45 7.14 -8.20
N ALA A 28 9.25 7.25 -6.88
CA ALA A 28 10.25 6.87 -5.88
C ALA A 28 10.51 5.36 -5.84
N LEU A 29 9.47 4.52 -5.85
CA LEU A 29 9.58 3.07 -5.90
C LEU A 29 10.26 2.61 -7.18
N LYS A 30 9.83 3.13 -8.34
CA LYS A 30 10.41 2.81 -9.66
C LYS A 30 11.91 3.12 -9.73
N LYS A 31 12.31 4.25 -9.16
CA LYS A 31 13.72 4.69 -9.14
C LYS A 31 14.58 3.89 -8.17
N SER A 32 14.06 3.58 -6.97
CA SER A 32 14.88 3.12 -5.85
C SER A 32 14.98 1.60 -5.72
N LEU A 33 14.00 0.86 -6.23
CA LEU A 33 13.97 -0.59 -6.13
C LEU A 33 14.70 -1.25 -7.32
N ASP A 34 15.38 -2.36 -7.04
CA ASP A 34 16.03 -3.20 -8.05
C ASP A 34 15.02 -4.12 -8.77
N ASN A 35 15.49 -4.86 -9.77
CA ASN A 35 14.67 -5.73 -10.62
C ASN A 35 14.18 -7.03 -9.94
N ASN A 36 14.54 -7.29 -8.68
CA ASN A 36 13.97 -8.41 -7.92
C ASN A 36 12.59 -8.06 -7.35
N PHE A 37 12.25 -6.77 -7.27
CA PHE A 37 10.96 -6.28 -6.83
C PHE A 37 9.95 -6.22 -7.99
N HIS A 38 8.73 -6.68 -7.70
CA HIS A 38 7.56 -6.51 -8.55
C HIS A 38 6.60 -5.54 -7.87
N VAL A 39 6.23 -4.46 -8.57
CA VAL A 39 5.37 -3.41 -8.02
C VAL A 39 4.12 -3.30 -8.88
N PHE A 40 2.96 -3.47 -8.28
CA PHE A 40 1.67 -3.32 -8.96
C PHE A 40 0.99 -2.07 -8.42
N TYR A 41 0.77 -1.10 -9.29
CA TYR A 41 0.06 0.13 -8.98
C TYR A 41 -1.43 0.00 -9.31
N SER A 42 -2.29 0.53 -8.44
CA SER A 42 -3.75 0.61 -8.64
C SER A 42 -4.38 -0.76 -8.94
N THR A 43 -4.20 -1.71 -8.00
CA THR A 43 -4.73 -3.07 -8.15
C THR A 43 -6.15 -3.15 -7.59
N TRP A 44 -7.12 -3.22 -8.50
CA TRP A 44 -8.53 -3.41 -8.15
C TRP A 44 -8.83 -4.86 -7.76
N TRP A 45 -9.71 -5.01 -6.78
CA TRP A 45 -10.23 -6.30 -6.35
C TRP A 45 -11.73 -6.18 -6.06
N PHE A 46 -12.43 -7.30 -6.21
CA PHE A 46 -13.84 -7.43 -5.86
C PHE A 46 -13.99 -8.63 -4.91
N ASN A 47 -14.79 -8.46 -3.87
CA ASN A 47 -15.16 -9.52 -2.95
C ASN A 47 -16.60 -9.96 -3.24
N LEU A 48 -16.75 -11.17 -3.76
CA LEU A 48 -18.05 -11.78 -4.07
C LEU A 48 -18.73 -12.44 -2.85
N LYS A 49 -18.11 -12.43 -1.67
CA LYS A 49 -18.75 -13.01 -0.46
C LYS A 49 -19.58 -11.95 0.27
N GLY A 50 -20.90 -12.16 0.31
CA GLY A 50 -21.85 -11.28 0.98
C GLY A 50 -22.32 -10.15 0.07
N LYS A 51 -22.43 -8.93 0.60
CA LYS A 51 -22.67 -7.74 -0.24
C LYS A 51 -21.42 -7.51 -1.09
N GLN A 52 -21.58 -7.35 -2.40
CA GLN A 52 -20.49 -7.04 -3.30
C GLN A 52 -19.73 -5.81 -2.79
N GLN A 53 -18.43 -5.99 -2.59
CA GLN A 53 -17.53 -4.93 -2.16
C GLN A 53 -16.36 -4.87 -3.14
N ASP A 54 -16.18 -3.70 -3.72
CA ASP A 54 -15.04 -3.41 -4.57
C ASP A 54 -14.06 -2.55 -3.78
N GLY A 55 -12.77 -2.73 -4.07
CA GLY A 55 -11.71 -1.95 -3.47
C GLY A 55 -10.48 -1.91 -4.36
N GLU A 56 -9.54 -1.06 -3.95
CA GLU A 56 -8.28 -0.83 -4.65
C GLU A 56 -7.14 -0.94 -3.64
N ALA A 57 -6.03 -1.54 -4.04
CA ALA A 57 -4.76 -1.39 -3.36
C ALA A 57 -3.89 -0.42 -4.18
N ASP A 58 -3.47 0.70 -3.58
CA ASP A 58 -2.66 1.69 -4.29
C ASP A 58 -1.35 1.07 -4.78
N PHE A 59 -0.64 0.33 -3.92
CA PHE A 59 0.52 -0.45 -4.31
C PHE A 59 0.56 -1.83 -3.65
N ILE A 60 0.98 -2.82 -4.44
CA ILE A 60 1.42 -4.13 -3.97
C ILE A 60 2.88 -4.30 -4.39
N VAL A 61 3.77 -4.48 -3.42
CA VAL A 61 5.20 -4.69 -3.67
C VAL A 61 5.56 -6.10 -3.24
N ALA A 62 6.12 -6.89 -4.16
CA ALA A 62 6.46 -8.28 -3.95
C ALA A 62 7.94 -8.54 -4.24
N HIS A 63 8.56 -9.33 -3.38
CA HIS A 63 9.92 -9.84 -3.54
C HIS A 63 9.96 -11.31 -3.15
N LYS A 64 10.65 -12.14 -3.94
CA LYS A 64 10.64 -13.60 -3.78
C LYS A 64 11.06 -14.08 -2.38
N ASP A 65 12.03 -13.41 -1.77
CA ASP A 65 12.59 -13.79 -0.46
C ASP A 65 12.06 -12.95 0.72
N LEU A 66 11.51 -11.75 0.45
CA LEU A 66 11.08 -10.81 1.52
C LEU A 66 9.56 -10.84 1.73
N GLY A 67 8.81 -11.41 0.79
CA GLY A 67 7.35 -11.48 0.83
C GLY A 67 6.69 -10.31 0.10
N ILE A 68 5.47 -9.97 0.55
CA ILE A 68 4.59 -9.03 -0.13
C ILE A 68 4.10 -7.99 0.87
N ILE A 69 4.15 -6.72 0.50
CA ILE A 69 3.57 -5.62 1.27
C ILE A 69 2.51 -4.90 0.45
N PHE A 70 1.46 -4.46 1.15
CA PHE A 70 0.37 -3.65 0.62
C PHE A 70 0.53 -2.24 1.17
N ILE A 71 0.58 -1.25 0.31
CA ILE A 71 0.81 0.15 0.72
C ILE A 71 -0.40 0.97 0.29
N GLU A 72 -1.02 1.63 1.25
CA GLU A 72 -2.02 2.69 1.03
C GLU A 72 -1.31 4.05 1.06
N VAL A 73 -1.57 4.93 0.10
CA VAL A 73 -0.97 6.26 0.05
C VAL A 73 -2.00 7.31 0.43
N LYS A 74 -1.62 8.23 1.32
CA LYS A 74 -2.42 9.42 1.64
C LYS A 74 -1.61 10.68 1.47
N GLY A 75 -2.08 11.56 0.58
CA GLY A 75 -1.52 12.90 0.39
C GLY A 75 -2.00 13.89 1.44
N GLY A 76 -1.39 15.07 1.43
CA GLY A 76 -1.64 16.15 2.38
C GLY A 76 -0.98 15.95 3.75
N ALA A 77 -1.31 16.86 4.68
CA ALA A 77 -0.89 16.78 6.06
C ALA A 77 -1.80 15.79 6.81
N VAL A 78 -1.33 14.55 6.92
CA VAL A 78 -2.08 13.46 7.52
C VAL A 78 -1.86 13.43 9.02
N ARG A 79 -2.96 13.36 9.77
CA ARG A 79 -2.95 13.25 11.23
C ARG A 79 -4.04 12.32 11.71
N ARG A 80 -3.86 11.80 12.93
CA ARG A 80 -4.88 11.08 13.68
C ARG A 80 -5.15 11.86 14.97
N ASP A 81 -6.42 12.04 15.31
CA ASP A 81 -6.79 12.65 16.60
C ASP A 81 -6.80 11.60 17.73
N ASP A 82 -7.10 12.04 18.95
CA ASP A 82 -7.19 11.19 20.14
C ASP A 82 -8.45 10.33 20.17
N GLN A 83 -9.50 10.70 19.43
CA GLN A 83 -10.70 9.87 19.21
C GLN A 83 -10.46 8.76 18.16
N GLY A 84 -9.35 8.83 17.43
CA GLY A 84 -8.92 7.84 16.46
C GLY A 84 -9.37 8.09 15.02
N ASN A 85 -9.92 9.26 14.74
CA ASN A 85 -10.29 9.69 13.40
C ASN A 85 -9.05 10.16 12.63
N TRP A 86 -9.05 9.92 11.33
CA TRP A 86 -7.96 10.29 10.44
C TRP A 86 -8.33 11.51 9.61
N TYR A 87 -7.37 12.38 9.38
CA TYR A 87 -7.55 13.58 8.57
C TYR A 87 -6.41 13.75 7.57
N SER A 88 -6.74 14.31 6.40
CA SER A 88 -5.78 14.93 5.49
C SER A 88 -6.13 16.42 5.38
N GLY A 89 -5.30 17.27 5.99
CA GLY A 89 -5.63 18.68 6.18
C GLY A 89 -6.90 18.85 7.02
N ARG A 90 -7.96 19.39 6.42
CA ARG A 90 -9.28 19.58 7.07
C ARG A 90 -10.27 18.46 6.79
N ASN A 91 -9.97 17.56 5.85
CA ASN A 91 -10.90 16.53 5.44
C ASN A 91 -10.68 15.27 6.28
N GLU A 92 -11.77 14.72 6.82
CA GLU A 92 -11.75 13.38 7.41
C GLU A 92 -11.50 12.34 6.31
N ILE A 93 -10.65 11.36 6.60
CA ILE A 93 -10.29 10.26 5.71
C ILE A 93 -10.45 8.93 6.42
N LYS A 94 -10.52 7.85 5.64
CA LYS A 94 -10.49 6.50 6.19
C LYS A 94 -9.10 6.17 6.75
N ASP A 95 -9.07 5.27 7.74
CA ASP A 95 -7.84 4.72 8.29
C ASP A 95 -7.00 4.06 7.18
N PRO A 96 -5.79 4.59 6.88
CA PRO A 96 -4.99 4.09 5.77
C PRO A 96 -4.42 2.69 6.03
N ILE A 97 -4.05 2.36 7.27
CA ILE A 97 -3.54 1.03 7.63
C ILE A 97 -4.65 0.00 7.49
N ASN A 98 -5.86 0.33 7.94
CA ASN A 98 -7.00 -0.56 7.79
C ASN A 98 -7.35 -0.81 6.31
N GLN A 99 -7.28 0.21 5.45
CA GLN A 99 -7.49 0.03 4.01
C GLN A 99 -6.46 -0.93 3.39
N ALA A 100 -5.16 -0.74 3.68
CA ALA A 100 -4.12 -1.67 3.23
C ALA A 100 -4.33 -3.10 3.79
N MET A 101 -4.75 -3.22 5.07
CA MET A 101 -5.07 -4.51 5.68
C MET A 101 -6.23 -5.23 4.98
N VAL A 102 -7.29 -4.50 4.61
CA VAL A 102 -8.46 -5.06 3.92
C VAL A 102 -8.03 -5.61 2.56
N SER A 103 -7.32 -4.81 1.76
CA SER A 103 -6.78 -5.23 0.46
C SER A 103 -5.89 -6.48 0.58
N LYS A 104 -4.96 -6.49 1.54
CA LYS A 104 -4.11 -7.64 1.87
C LYS A 104 -4.95 -8.90 2.13
N LYS A 105 -5.97 -8.80 2.99
CA LYS A 105 -6.82 -9.95 3.37
C LYS A 105 -7.60 -10.51 2.18
N VAL A 106 -8.16 -9.63 1.33
CA VAL A 106 -8.94 -10.07 0.16
C VAL A 106 -8.04 -10.76 -0.85
N ILE A 107 -6.93 -10.12 -1.22
CA ILE A 107 -6.01 -10.65 -2.24
C ILE A 107 -5.31 -11.91 -1.75
N HIS A 108 -4.90 -11.98 -0.48
CA HIS A 108 -4.31 -13.20 0.08
C HIS A 108 -5.30 -14.38 0.05
N LYS A 109 -6.57 -14.16 0.40
CA LYS A 109 -7.60 -15.21 0.29
C LYS A 109 -7.81 -15.67 -1.15
N ALA A 110 -7.80 -14.73 -2.11
CA ALA A 110 -7.90 -15.06 -3.53
C ALA A 110 -6.70 -15.89 -4.01
N PHE A 111 -5.49 -15.51 -3.59
CA PHE A 111 -4.27 -16.27 -3.83
C PHE A 111 -4.36 -17.69 -3.27
N GLN A 112 -4.73 -17.85 -1.99
CA GLN A 112 -4.83 -19.16 -1.35
C GLN A 112 -5.79 -20.10 -2.09
N LYS A 113 -6.97 -19.60 -2.48
CA LYS A 113 -7.95 -20.38 -3.26
C LYS A 113 -7.41 -20.79 -4.62
N ARG A 114 -6.76 -19.86 -5.33
CA ARG A 114 -6.20 -20.14 -6.65
C ARG A 114 -5.04 -21.14 -6.56
N TYR A 115 -4.22 -21.04 -5.51
CA TYR A 115 -3.15 -21.99 -5.24
C TYR A 115 -3.71 -23.39 -4.98
N GLU A 116 -4.71 -23.51 -4.11
CA GLU A 116 -5.40 -24.79 -3.83
C GLU A 116 -6.00 -25.41 -5.10
N TRP A 117 -6.58 -24.59 -5.99
CA TRP A 117 -7.09 -25.09 -7.27
C TRP A 117 -5.95 -25.69 -8.11
N HIS A 118 -4.84 -24.98 -8.30
CA HIS A 118 -3.76 -25.45 -9.19
C HIS A 118 -2.88 -26.55 -8.58
N HIS A 119 -2.76 -26.64 -7.26
CA HIS A 119 -1.82 -27.53 -6.58
C HIS A 119 -2.47 -28.51 -5.61
N GLY A 120 -3.81 -28.52 -5.52
CA GLY A 120 -4.56 -29.33 -4.57
C GLY A 120 -4.38 -28.88 -3.12
N SER A 121 -4.81 -29.71 -2.18
CA SER A 121 -4.72 -29.46 -0.73
C SER A 121 -3.29 -29.59 -0.15
N ARG A 122 -2.25 -29.41 -0.97
CA ARG A 122 -0.85 -29.36 -0.51
C ARG A 122 -0.67 -28.20 0.48
N SER A 123 0.34 -28.31 1.35
CA SER A 123 0.73 -27.21 2.24
C SER A 123 0.92 -25.93 1.43
N LYS A 124 0.13 -24.91 1.76
CA LYS A 124 0.24 -23.58 1.14
C LYS A 124 1.64 -23.02 1.41
N PRO A 125 2.25 -22.32 0.46
CA PRO A 125 3.51 -21.64 0.71
C PRO A 125 3.31 -20.64 1.84
N TYR A 126 4.28 -20.57 2.74
CA TYR A 126 4.33 -19.51 3.72
C TYR A 126 4.84 -18.25 3.04
N ILE A 127 4.06 -17.16 3.12
CA ILE A 127 4.40 -15.86 2.53
C ILE A 127 4.32 -14.80 3.62
N TYR A 128 5.39 -14.04 3.81
CA TYR A 128 5.37 -12.86 4.67
C TYR A 128 4.47 -11.79 4.05
N LEU A 129 3.47 -11.33 4.80
CA LEU A 129 2.44 -10.39 4.31
C LEU A 129 2.29 -9.16 5.22
N GLY A 130 2.85 -8.05 4.76
CA GLY A 130 2.79 -6.74 5.44
C GLY A 130 1.71 -5.82 4.89
N HIS A 131 1.34 -4.81 5.67
CA HIS A 131 0.43 -3.73 5.25
C HIS A 131 0.91 -2.44 5.89
N PHE A 132 0.99 -1.40 5.07
CA PHE A 132 1.68 -0.15 5.36
C PHE A 132 0.85 1.03 4.85
N ALA A 133 1.11 2.20 5.41
CA ALA A 133 0.66 3.46 4.86
C ALA A 133 1.87 4.31 4.48
N PHE A 134 1.82 5.00 3.35
CA PHE A 134 2.84 5.96 2.95
C PHE A 134 2.25 7.36 2.88
N LEU A 135 2.86 8.30 3.60
CA LEU A 135 2.41 9.67 3.79
C LEU A 135 3.47 10.61 3.20
N PRO A 136 3.59 10.70 1.86
CA PRO A 136 4.74 11.32 1.17
C PRO A 136 4.77 12.85 1.30
N GLU A 137 3.82 13.44 2.02
CA GLU A 137 3.66 14.89 2.24
C GLU A 137 3.51 15.24 3.72
N THR A 138 3.72 14.25 4.61
CA THR A 138 3.67 14.40 6.06
C THR A 138 5.01 14.01 6.65
N SER A 139 5.63 14.90 7.43
CA SER A 139 6.85 14.58 8.16
C SER A 139 6.59 13.56 9.26
N ARG A 140 7.60 12.76 9.56
CA ARG A 140 7.57 11.80 10.66
C ARG A 140 7.30 12.53 11.98
N PRO A 141 6.27 12.14 12.74
CA PRO A 141 5.97 12.81 14.01
C PRO A 141 7.03 12.44 15.06
N GLN A 142 7.43 13.40 15.91
CA GLN A 142 8.43 13.16 16.96
C GLN A 142 7.90 12.32 18.13
N LYS A 143 6.57 12.28 18.31
CA LYS A 143 5.89 11.39 19.26
C LYS A 143 4.92 10.53 18.45
N THR A 144 4.69 9.29 18.87
CA THR A 144 3.77 8.32 18.24
C THR A 144 2.31 8.77 18.38
N TYR A 145 1.91 9.82 17.67
CA TYR A 145 0.52 10.28 17.57
C TYR A 145 -0.28 9.51 16.50
N LEU A 146 0.09 8.25 16.23
CA LEU A 146 -0.64 7.36 15.32
C LEU A 146 -1.41 6.26 16.08
N GLY A 147 -1.55 6.40 17.40
CA GLY A 147 -2.27 5.46 18.25
C GLY A 147 -1.48 4.18 18.54
N LEU A 148 -2.19 3.04 18.58
CA LEU A 148 -1.59 1.71 18.83
C LEU A 148 -0.84 1.14 17.62
N TYR A 149 -0.85 1.81 16.48
CA TYR A 149 -0.11 1.36 15.31
C TYR A 149 1.39 1.54 15.52
N ASN A 150 2.16 0.56 15.05
CA ASN A 150 3.61 0.68 15.07
C ASN A 150 4.04 1.71 14.01
N ILE A 151 4.83 2.70 14.40
CA ILE A 151 5.35 3.74 13.49
C ILE A 151 6.11 3.14 12.30
N GLU A 152 6.66 1.94 12.45
CA GLU A 152 7.35 1.24 11.37
C GLU A 152 6.43 0.81 10.23
N GLN A 153 5.10 0.74 10.46
CA GLN A 153 4.11 0.51 9.41
C GLN A 153 3.86 1.75 8.55
N PHE A 154 4.50 2.88 8.85
CA PHE A 154 4.34 4.13 8.12
C PHE A 154 5.64 4.56 7.45
N GLY A 155 5.54 4.93 6.18
CA GLY A 155 6.53 5.77 5.51
C GLY A 155 6.07 7.23 5.49
N PHE A 156 7.01 8.15 5.61
CA PHE A 156 6.78 9.59 5.69
C PHE A 156 7.53 10.34 4.58
N LEU A 157 7.34 11.65 4.53
CA LEU A 157 8.09 12.55 3.65
C LEU A 157 9.60 12.33 3.77
N ASP A 158 10.10 12.12 4.98
CA ASP A 158 11.52 11.92 5.28
C ASP A 158 12.09 10.65 4.61
N ASP A 159 11.25 9.65 4.39
CA ASP A 159 11.65 8.37 3.80
C ASP A 159 11.66 8.41 2.27
N MET A 160 11.11 9.45 1.63
CA MET A 160 10.95 9.52 0.16
C MET A 160 12.28 9.40 -0.61
N GLN A 161 13.37 9.93 -0.06
CA GLN A 161 14.68 9.86 -0.71
C GLN A 161 15.32 8.47 -0.61
N ASN A 162 14.94 7.69 0.40
CA ASN A 162 15.50 6.38 0.71
C ASN A 162 14.38 5.34 0.87
N ILE A 163 13.35 5.41 0.01
CA ILE A 163 12.13 4.62 0.17
C ILE A 163 12.39 3.10 0.18
N ALA A 164 13.46 2.65 -0.49
CA ALA A 164 13.86 1.24 -0.52
C ALA A 164 14.42 0.72 0.83
N LYS A 165 14.79 1.61 1.76
CA LYS A 165 15.31 1.26 3.09
C LYS A 165 14.24 1.31 4.18
N LYS A 166 13.02 1.75 3.85
CA LYS A 166 11.93 1.94 4.81
C LYS A 166 11.06 0.70 4.94
#